data_AF-A0A969G1K7-F1
#
_entry.id   AF-A0A969G1K7-F1
#
_cell.length_a   1.000
_cell.length_b   1.000
_cell.length_c   1.000
_cell.angle_alpha   90.00
_cell.angle_beta   90.00
_cell.angle_gamma   90.00
#
_symmetry.space_group_name_H-M   'P 1'
#
loop_
_entity.id
_entity.type
_entity.pdbx_description
1 polymer ?
#
loop_
_entity_poly.entity_id
_entity_poly.type
_entity_poly.pdbx_seq_one_letter_code
_entity_poly.pdbx_strand_id
1 'polypeptide(L)' 'MLLAKRHRPVGKKRGTTSHIERLNNTLRQRISRLVHKAWSFSKKLENHIGALWYFIHSSNASLA' A
#
# COMPACT_ATOMS: atom_id res chain seq x y z
N MET A 1 -24.85 -20.25 6.13
CA MET A 1 -24.04 -19.07 5.75
C MET A 1 -23.45 -18.48 7.03
N LEU A 2 -22.16 -18.70 7.31
CA LEU A 2 -21.54 -18.46 8.61
C LEU A 2 -21.30 -16.97 8.89
N LEU A 3 -22.16 -16.36 9.70
CA LEU A 3 -22.07 -14.97 10.19
C LEU A 3 -20.99 -14.77 11.28
N ALA A 4 -20.29 -15.84 11.67
CA ALA A 4 -19.40 -15.87 12.83
C ALA A 4 -18.05 -15.18 12.64
N LYS A 5 -17.65 -14.84 11.41
CA LYS A 5 -16.36 -14.19 11.10
C LYS A 5 -16.50 -12.71 10.71
N ARG A 6 -17.45 -11.98 11.32
CA ARG A 6 -17.55 -10.53 11.08
C ARG A 6 -16.50 -9.80 11.93
N HIS A 7 -15.71 -8.96 11.28
CA HIS A 7 -14.76 -8.09 11.96
C HIS A 7 -15.50 -7.23 13.00
N ARG A 8 -15.10 -7.32 14.27
CA ARG A 8 -15.61 -6.44 15.32
C ARG A 8 -14.82 -5.13 15.30
N PRO A 9 -15.48 -3.97 15.18
CA PRO A 9 -14.78 -2.70 15.24
C PRO A 9 -14.07 -2.57 16.59
N VAL A 10 -12.76 -2.39 16.55
CA VAL A 10 -11.91 -2.20 17.74
C VAL A 10 -11.72 -0.71 18.03
N GLY A 11 -11.58 -0.35 19.31
CA GLY A 11 -11.37 1.04 19.72
C GLY A 11 -10.10 1.67 19.12
N LYS A 12 -10.12 3.00 18.97
CA LYS A 12 -9.14 3.85 18.27
C LYS A 12 -7.66 3.62 18.64
N LYS A 13 -7.38 3.00 19.78
CA LYS A 13 -6.02 2.73 20.31
C LYS A 13 -5.46 1.34 19.99
N ARG A 14 -6.26 0.39 19.48
CA ARG A 14 -5.83 -1.01 19.21
C ARG A 14 -5.70 -1.37 17.73
N GLY A 15 -6.14 -0.51 16.82
CA GLY A 15 -6.13 -0.79 15.37
C GLY A 15 -4.76 -0.56 14.74
N THR A 16 -3.82 -1.49 14.93
CA THR A 16 -2.53 -1.51 14.19
C THR A 16 -2.74 -1.58 12.67
N THR A 17 -3.89 -2.11 12.23
CA THR A 17 -4.30 -2.21 10.84
C THR A 17 -4.47 -0.86 10.15
N SER A 18 -4.84 0.20 10.87
CA SER A 18 -5.09 1.52 10.28
C SER A 18 -3.84 2.14 9.63
N HIS A 19 -2.67 1.92 10.24
CA HIS A 19 -1.39 2.38 9.68
C HIS A 19 -1.04 1.62 8.40
N ILE A 20 -1.30 0.32 8.38
CA ILE A 20 -1.09 -0.55 7.20
C ILE A 20 -2.04 -0.16 6.07
N GLU A 21 -3.31 0.07 6.37
CA GLU A 21 -4.31 0.54 5.41
C GLU A 21 -3.93 1.89 4.80
N ARG A 22 -3.48 2.83 5.64
CA ARG A 22 -2.97 4.14 5.18
C ARG A 22 -1.76 3.97 4.26
N LEU A 23 -0.78 3.14 4.64
CA LEU A 23 0.40 2.86 3.82
C LEU A 23 -0.01 2.25 2.46
N ASN A 24 -0.88 1.24 2.46
CA ASN A 24 -1.39 0.60 1.25
C ASN A 24 -2.12 1.60 0.35
N ASN A 25 -2.87 2.53 0.94
CA ASN A 25 -3.53 3.59 0.19
C ASN A 25 -2.53 4.54 -0.48
N THR A 26 -1.48 4.95 0.26
CA THR A 26 -0.42 5.81 -0.29
C THR A 26 0.38 5.10 -1.39
N LEU A 27 0.72 3.82 -1.20
CA LEU A 27 1.37 2.99 -2.22
C LEU A 27 0.53 2.90 -3.49
N ARG A 28 -0.79 2.66 -3.35
CA ARG A 28 -1.72 2.61 -4.48
C ARG A 28 -1.76 3.91 -5.28
N GLN A 29 -1.75 5.05 -4.58
CA GLN A 29 -1.80 6.37 -5.22
C GLN A 29 -0.46 6.76 -5.88
N ARG A 30 0.67 6.42 -5.26
CA ARG A 30 2.00 6.84 -5.74
C ARG A 30 2.64 5.88 -6.73
N ILE A 31 2.32 4.59 -6.66
CA ILE A 31 2.90 3.54 -7.49
C ILE A 31 1.82 2.91 -8.37
N SER A 32 1.29 3.67 -9.32
CA SER A 32 0.23 3.22 -10.24
C SER A 32 0.60 1.96 -11.04
N ARG A 33 1.91 1.71 -11.25
CA ARG A 33 2.45 0.51 -11.90
C ARG A 33 2.05 -0.79 -11.18
N LEU A 34 1.93 -0.77 -9.85
CA LEU A 34 1.56 -1.95 -9.05
C LEU A 34 0.05 -2.25 -9.10
N VAL A 35 -0.77 -1.29 -9.54
CA VAL A 35 -2.23 -1.35 -9.38
C VAL A 35 -2.93 -1.73 -10.68
N HIS A 36 -2.47 -1.22 -11.81
CA HIS A 36 -3.19 -1.36 -13.08
C HIS A 36 -2.65 -2.52 -13.92
N LYS A 37 -3.50 -3.53 -14.18
CA LYS A 37 -3.19 -4.66 -15.08
C LYS A 37 -3.15 -4.24 -16.56
N ALA A 38 -3.96 -3.24 -16.95
CA ALA A 38 -4.29 -2.95 -18.35
C ALA A 38 -3.68 -1.67 -18.95
N TRP A 39 -2.98 -0.84 -18.18
CA TRP A 39 -2.32 0.35 -18.73
C TRP A 39 -0.95 0.05 -19.33
N SER A 40 -0.53 0.88 -20.29
CA SER A 40 0.66 0.80 -21.16
C SER A 40 2.02 0.80 -20.44
N PHE A 41 2.03 0.60 -19.11
CA PHE A 41 3.26 0.51 -18.36
C PHE A 41 3.95 -0.83 -18.61
N SER A 42 5.26 -0.74 -18.84
CA SER A 42 6.13 -1.91 -18.92
C SER A 42 5.97 -2.79 -17.68
N LYS A 43 5.69 -4.08 -17.89
CA LYS A 43 5.55 -5.10 -16.84
C LYS A 43 6.89 -5.67 -16.36
N LYS A 44 8.02 -5.06 -16.75
CA LYS A 44 9.35 -5.45 -16.28
C LYS A 44 9.43 -5.33 -14.76
N LEU A 45 9.91 -6.40 -14.11
CA LEU A 45 9.99 -6.49 -12.66
C LEU A 45 10.90 -5.41 -12.07
N GLU A 46 12.02 -5.13 -12.73
CA GLU A 46 13.00 -4.09 -12.35
C GLU A 46 12.35 -2.72 -12.16
N ASN A 47 11.42 -2.34 -13.03
CA ASN A 47 10.71 -1.06 -12.94
C ASN A 47 9.79 -1.00 -11.72
N HIS A 48 9.23 -2.14 -11.30
CA HIS A 48 8.38 -2.23 -10.11
C HIS A 48 9.23 -2.18 -8.84
N ILE A 49 10.36 -2.89 -8.81
CA ILE A 49 11.33 -2.87 -7.71
C ILE A 49 11.90 -1.45 -7.55
N GLY A 50 12.32 -0.81 -8.66
CA GLY A 50 12.84 0.55 -8.65
C GLY A 50 11.81 1.55 -8.14
N ALA A 51 10.56 1.48 -8.60
CA ALA A 51 9.50 2.37 -8.11
C ALA A 51 9.24 2.21 -6.60
N LEU A 52 9.34 0.99 -6.07
CA LEU A 52 9.25 0.74 -4.63
C LEU A 52 10.44 1.34 -3.87
N TRP A 53 11.66 1.18 -4.39
CA TRP A 53 12.87 1.79 -3.83
C TRP A 53 12.78 3.31 -3.75
N TYR A 54 12.38 3.97 -4.84
CA TYR A 54 12.17 5.41 -4.88
C TYR A 54 11.11 5.86 -3.87
N PHE A 55 10.02 5.09 -3.74
CA PHE A 55 8.98 5.39 -2.76
C PHE A 55 9.50 5.32 -1.32
N ILE A 56 10.26 4.27 -0.97
CA ILE A 56 10.82 4.10 0.38
C ILE A 56 11.82 5.21 0.67
N HIS A 57 12.73 5.51 -0.27
CA HIS A 57 13.75 6.53 -0.08
C HIS A 57 13.13 7.93 0.09
N SER A 58 12.18 8.30 -0.78
CA SER A 58 11.48 9.59 -0.65
C SER A 58 10.65 9.70 0.64
N SER A 59 10.06 8.59 1.10
CA SER A 59 9.31 8.56 2.36
C SER A 59 10.25 8.75 3.55
N ASN A 60 11.39 8.05 3.58
CA ASN A 60 12.37 8.17 4.66
C ASN A 60 13.04 9.55 4.67
N ALA A 61 13.35 10.11 3.51
CA ALA A 61 13.89 11.47 3.41
C ALA A 61 12.91 12.54 3.92
N SER A 62 11.61 12.34 3.73
CA SER A 62 10.58 13.27 4.26
C SER A 62 10.32 13.17 5.76
N LEU A 63 10.92 12.18 6.42
CA LEU A 63 10.81 11.94 7.87
C LEU A 63 12.06 12.40 8.64
N ALA A 64 13.14 12.77 7.94
CA ALA A 64 14.37 13.34 8.49
C ALA A 64 14.25 14.86 8.60
#